data_AF-A0A0H4PDW7-F1
#
_entry.id   AF-A0A0H4PDW7-F1
#
_cell.length_a   1.000
_cell.length_b   1.000
_cell.length_c   1.000
_cell.angle_alpha   90.00
_cell.angle_beta   90.00
_cell.angle_gamma   90.00
#
_symmetry.space_group_name_H-M   'P 1'
#
loop_
_entity.id
_entity.type
_entity.pdbx_description
1 polymer ?
#
loop_
_entity_poly.entity_id
_entity_poly.type
_entity_poly.pdbx_seq_one_letter_code
_entity_poly.pdbx_strand_id
1 'polypeptide(L)' 'MKKNNQTNYVAAGIAIGTGIGATIGVAMENLAIGIPLGVAIGAGIGFVLKEKKRTR' A
#
# COMPACT_ATOMS: atom_id res chain seq x y z
N MET A 1 -15.75 2.82 24.96
CA MET A 1 -14.50 3.05 24.21
C MET A 1 -14.85 3.17 22.73
N LYS A 2 -14.99 4.39 22.19
CA LYS A 2 -15.47 4.62 20.83
C LYS A 2 -14.31 4.34 19.86
N LYS A 3 -14.27 3.14 19.25
CA LYS A 3 -13.22 2.77 18.30
C LYS A 3 -13.40 3.60 17.02
N ASN A 4 -12.64 4.68 16.95
CA ASN A 4 -12.46 5.46 15.73
C ASN A 4 -11.80 4.56 14.68
N ASN A 5 -12.60 3.90 13.84
CA ASN A 5 -12.12 3.17 12.67
C ASN A 5 -11.86 4.15 11.51
N GLN A 6 -10.96 5.11 11.71
CA GLN A 6 -10.42 5.91 10.62
C GLN A 6 -9.59 4.98 9.73
N THR A 7 -10.22 4.53 8.64
CA THR A 7 -9.56 3.73 7.61
C THR A 7 -8.48 4.60 6.96
N ASN A 8 -7.22 4.29 7.27
CA ASN A 8 -6.08 4.94 6.64
C ASN A 8 -5.78 4.24 5.31
N TYR A 9 -6.33 4.77 4.21
CA TYR A 9 -6.17 4.22 2.87
C TYR A 9 -4.71 4.15 2.41
N VAL A 10 -3.85 5.05 2.90
CA VAL A 10 -2.42 5.01 2.60
C VAL A 10 -1.77 3.81 3.29
N ALA A 11 -2.06 3.59 4.58
CA ALA A 11 -1.55 2.43 5.31
C ALA A 11 -2.05 1.11 4.72
N ALA A 12 -3.34 1.05 4.34
CA ALA A 12 -3.91 -0.12 3.67
C ALA A 12 -3.26 -0.36 2.29
N GLY A 13 -3.06 0.69 1.51
CA GLY A 13 -2.40 0.63 0.21
C GLY A 13 -0.96 0.12 0.33
N ILE A 14 -0.19 0.64 1.29
CA ILE A 14 1.18 0.15 1.57
C ILE A 14 1.16 -1.32 1.98
N ALA A 15 0.27 -1.75 2.88
CA ALA A 15 0.21 -3.15 3.31
C ALA A 15 -0.05 -4.11 2.14
N ILE A 16 -1.02 -3.78 1.29
CA ILE A 16 -1.35 -4.56 0.08
C ILE A 16 -0.18 -4.53 -0.91
N GLY A 17 0.35 -3.33 -1.19
CA GLY A 17 1.46 -3.13 -2.11
C GLY A 17 2.72 -3.88 -1.69
N THR A 18 3.07 -3.86 -0.40
CA THR A 18 4.21 -4.63 0.14
C THR A 18 3.99 -6.14 -0.03
N GLY A 19 2.78 -6.65 0.21
CA GLY A 19 2.50 -8.08 0.01
C GLY A 19 2.69 -8.52 -1.44
N ILE A 20 2.20 -7.72 -2.39
CA ILE A 20 2.38 -7.95 -3.84
C ILE A 20 3.85 -7.79 -4.23
N GLY A 21 4.51 -6.72 -3.76
CA GLY A 21 5.93 -6.46 -4.04
C GLY A 21 6.84 -7.54 -3.50
N ALA A 22 6.53 -8.10 -2.32
CA ALA A 22 7.26 -9.23 -1.77
C ALA A 22 7.08 -10.49 -2.63
N THR A 23 5.87 -10.80 -3.09
CA THR A 23 5.65 -11.97 -3.98
C THR A 23 6.36 -11.80 -5.31
N ILE A 24 6.32 -10.61 -5.91
CA ILE A 24 7.07 -10.29 -7.14
C ILE A 24 8.59 -10.38 -6.88
N GLY A 25 9.07 -9.83 -5.77
CA GLY A 25 10.49 -9.88 -5.39
C GLY A 25 10.99 -11.30 -5.17
N VAL A 26 10.18 -12.19 -4.59
CA VAL A 26 10.48 -13.62 -4.48
C VAL A 26 10.54 -14.26 -5.87
N ALA A 27 9.56 -13.98 -6.75
CA ALA A 27 9.52 -14.53 -8.10
C ALA A 27 10.70 -14.08 -8.97
N MET A 28 11.23 -12.88 -8.72
CA MET A 28 12.40 -12.33 -9.41
C MET A 28 13.74 -12.67 -8.72
N GLU A 29 13.71 -13.45 -7.64
CA GLU A 29 14.87 -13.69 -6.76
C GLU A 29 15.57 -12.40 -6.30
N ASN A 30 14.81 -11.29 -6.25
CA ASN A 30 15.30 -9.95 -5.94
C ASN A 30 14.27 -9.16 -5.11
N LEU A 31 14.30 -9.42 -3.80
CA LEU A 31 13.50 -8.70 -2.81
C LEU A 31 13.86 -7.21 -2.71
N ALA A 32 15.12 -6.86 -3.01
CA ALA A 32 15.61 -5.48 -2.94
C ALA A 32 14.87 -4.56 -3.93
N ILE A 33 14.42 -5.09 -5.06
CA ILE A 33 13.60 -4.36 -6.04
C ILE A 33 12.10 -4.54 -5.75
N GLY A 34 11.67 -5.76 -5.39
CA GLY A 34 10.25 -6.06 -5.22
C GLY A 34 9.57 -5.28 -4.10
N ILE A 35 10.20 -5.18 -2.92
CA ILE A 35 9.59 -4.52 -1.75
C ILE A 35 9.42 -3.01 -1.97
N PRO A 36 10.45 -2.23 -2.36
CA PRO A 36 10.28 -0.79 -2.60
C PRO A 36 9.28 -0.50 -3.71
N LEU A 37 9.28 -1.32 -4.77
CA LEU A 37 8.34 -1.18 -5.88
C LEU A 37 6.90 -1.39 -5.43
N GLY A 38 6.65 -2.46 -4.66
CA GLY A 38 5.33 -2.73 -4.09
C GLY A 38 4.86 -1.64 -3.13
N VAL A 39 5.74 -1.15 -2.26
CA VAL A 39 5.45 -0.03 -1.36
C VAL A 39 5.11 1.23 -2.15
N ALA A 40 5.87 1.57 -3.19
CA ALA A 40 5.64 2.77 -4.00
C ALA A 40 4.28 2.72 -4.72
N ILE A 41 3.96 1.58 -5.34
CA ILE A 41 2.67 1.36 -6.01
C ILE A 41 1.53 1.42 -4.98
N GLY A 42 1.67 0.71 -3.87
CA GLY A 42 0.68 0.66 -2.80
C GLY A 42 0.41 2.02 -2.15
N ALA A 43 1.46 2.78 -1.87
CA ALA A 43 1.37 4.14 -1.34
C ALA A 43 0.69 5.08 -2.34
N GLY A 44 1.05 5.01 -3.63
CA GLY A 44 0.43 5.82 -4.68
C GLY A 44 -1.07 5.58 -4.80
N ILE A 45 -1.50 4.31 -4.85
CA ILE A 45 -2.91 3.93 -4.89
C ILE A 45 -3.62 4.39 -3.60
N GLY A 46 -3.02 4.15 -2.44
CA GLY A 46 -3.56 4.56 -1.15
C GLY A 46 -3.73 6.08 -1.02
N PHE A 47 -2.82 6.85 -1.61
CA PHE A 47 -2.90 8.31 -1.67
C PHE A 47 -4.07 8.79 -2.53
N VAL A 48 -4.20 8.26 -3.75
CA VAL A 48 -5.33 8.59 -4.64
C VAL A 48 -6.68 8.24 -4.00
N LEU A 49 -6.78 7.09 -3.33
CA LEU A 49 -7.99 6.68 -2.61
C LEU A 49 -8.31 7.60 -1.42
N LYS A 50 -7.28 8.00 -0.66
CA LYS A 50 -7.43 8.96 0.44
C LYS A 50 -7.91 10.31 -0.07
N GLU A 51 -7.35 10.80 -1.17
CA GLU A 51 -7.73 12.07 -1.79
C GLU A 51 -9.17 12.03 -2.30
N LYS A 52 -9.54 10.97 -3.02
CA LYS A 52 -10.91 10.78 -3.53
C LYS A 52 -11.95 10.76 -2.41
N LYS A 53 -11.61 10.23 -1.24
CA LYS A 53 -12.50 10.24 -0.06
C LYS A 53 -12.48 11.58 0.70
N ARG A 54 -11.42 12.36 0.61
CA ARG A 54 -11.38 13.70 1.21
C ARG A 54 -12.24 14.68 0.43
N THR A 55 -12.31 14.52 -0.89
CA THR A 55 -13.04 15.40 -1.81
C THR A 55 -14.51 14.97 -2.00
N ARG A 56 -14.95 13.85 -1.40
CA ARG A 56 -16.35 13.39 -1.37
C ARG A 56 -16.89 13.45 0.05
#